data_AF-F3Z067-F1
#
_entry.id   AF-F3Z067-F1
#
_cell.length_a   1.000
_cell.length_b   1.000
_cell.length_c   1.000
_cell.angle_alpha   90.00
_cell.angle_beta   90.00
_cell.angle_gamma   90.00
#
_symmetry.space_group_name_H-M   'P 1'
#
loop_
_entity.id
_entity.type
_entity.pdbx_description
1 polymer ?
#
loop_
_entity_poly.entity_id
_entity_poly.type
_entity_poly.pdbx_seq_one_letter_code
_entity_poly.pdbx_strand_id
1 'polypeptide(L)'
;MEFFYHADARTDPEALRRILSLDNLPEVCAAVDDIGEAEELGRVVFFYHWGRFHIRREEILGGVRFWVPDCPNALAWTVTTGLPPCPERVVIHGTINRTEHDQEFIEACHALLEETKRGLERALGVEVKEDGGKEPSDCGLGVGGIGDLRKKK
;
A
#
# COMPACT_ATOMS: atom_id res chain seq x y z
N MET A 1 -1.37 -3.35 13.06
CA MET A 1 -2.65 -3.23 12.34
C MET A 1 -2.38 -3.28 10.85
N GLU A 2 -3.32 -3.81 10.09
CA GLU A 2 -3.21 -4.04 8.65
C GLU A 2 -4.42 -3.43 7.92
N PHE A 3 -4.20 -2.91 6.72
CA PHE A 3 -5.21 -2.26 5.88
C PHE A 3 -5.12 -2.82 4.46
N PHE A 4 -6.24 -3.16 3.85
CA PHE A 4 -6.28 -3.72 2.50
C PHE A 4 -7.14 -2.87 1.57
N TYR A 5 -6.59 -2.57 0.40
CA TYR A 5 -7.23 -1.89 -0.70
C TYR A 5 -6.99 -2.68 -1.99
N HIS A 6 -7.94 -2.59 -2.91
CA HIS A 6 -7.86 -3.25 -4.20
C HIS A 6 -8.10 -2.20 -5.28
N ALA A 7 -7.16 -2.08 -6.21
CA ALA A 7 -7.35 -1.26 -7.39
C ALA A 7 -7.96 -2.13 -8.50
N ASP A 8 -9.00 -1.63 -9.16
CA ASP A 8 -9.67 -2.33 -10.26
C ASP A 8 -8.91 -2.15 -11.59
N ALA A 9 -7.59 -2.36 -11.51
CA ALA A 9 -6.66 -2.24 -12.62
C ALA A 9 -6.00 -3.59 -12.91
N ARG A 10 -5.88 -3.92 -14.20
CA ARG A 10 -5.08 -5.06 -14.67
C ARG A 10 -3.73 -4.55 -15.13
N THR A 11 -2.66 -5.12 -14.57
CA THR A 11 -1.29 -4.72 -14.87
C THR A 11 -0.34 -5.87 -14.59
N ASP A 12 0.94 -5.67 -14.88
CA ASP A 12 2.02 -6.57 -14.50
C ASP A 12 2.94 -5.93 -13.41
N PRO A 13 3.79 -6.74 -12.74
CA PRO A 13 4.69 -6.23 -11.71
C PRO A 13 5.69 -5.17 -12.19
N GLU A 14 6.15 -5.22 -13.45
CA GLU A 14 7.12 -4.25 -13.97
C GLU A 14 6.48 -2.89 -14.19
N ALA A 15 5.23 -2.87 -14.66
CA ALA A 15 4.44 -1.66 -14.72
C ALA A 15 4.23 -1.04 -13.34
N LEU A 16 3.91 -1.83 -12.29
CA LEU A 16 3.83 -1.33 -10.92
C LEU A 16 5.16 -0.72 -10.46
N ARG A 17 6.29 -1.40 -10.71
CA ARG A 17 7.61 -0.90 -10.33
C ARG A 17 7.94 0.42 -11.02
N ARG A 18 7.62 0.57 -12.30
CA ARG A 18 7.84 1.83 -13.04
C ARG A 18 6.97 2.97 -12.52
N ILE A 19 5.66 2.72 -12.36
CA ILE A 19 4.69 3.75 -11.94
C ILE A 19 4.97 4.20 -10.51
N LEU A 20 5.25 3.25 -9.61
CA LEU A 20 5.53 3.51 -8.21
C LEU A 20 7.04 3.66 -7.96
N SER A 21 7.71 4.48 -8.77
CA SER A 21 9.05 4.95 -8.44
C SER A 21 8.97 6.04 -7.35
N LEU A 22 10.09 6.32 -6.67
CA LEU A 22 10.10 7.42 -5.70
C LEU A 22 9.85 8.77 -6.39
N ASP A 23 10.48 9.02 -7.54
CA ASP A 23 10.34 10.29 -8.26
C ASP A 23 8.92 10.52 -8.82
N ASN A 24 8.16 9.46 -9.07
CA ASN A 24 6.78 9.55 -9.55
C ASN A 24 5.73 9.43 -8.43
N LEU A 25 6.17 9.22 -7.19
CA LEU A 25 5.26 8.97 -6.07
C LEU A 25 4.29 10.14 -5.80
N PRO A 26 4.70 11.43 -5.83
CA PRO A 26 3.78 12.56 -5.65
C PRO A 26 2.66 12.63 -6.70
N GLU A 27 2.96 12.25 -7.95
CA GLU A 27 1.98 12.22 -9.05
C GLU A 27 0.93 11.11 -8.87
N VAL A 28 1.33 10.01 -8.23
CA VAL A 28 0.48 8.83 -8.02
C VAL A 28 -0.22 8.86 -6.66
N CYS A 29 0.27 9.61 -5.68
CA CYS A 29 -0.30 9.64 -4.35
C CYS A 29 -0.36 11.07 -3.82
N ALA A 30 -1.56 11.66 -3.85
CA ALA A 30 -1.78 13.04 -3.39
C ALA A 30 -1.59 13.23 -1.88
N ALA A 31 -1.37 12.18 -1.09
CA ALA A 31 -0.96 12.29 0.30
C ALA A 31 0.55 12.57 0.47
N VAL A 32 1.34 12.39 -0.60
CA VAL A 32 2.75 12.72 -0.71
C VAL A 32 2.87 14.05 -1.47
N ASP A 33 3.42 15.06 -0.80
CA ASP A 33 3.64 16.39 -1.36
C ASP A 33 4.89 16.41 -2.26
N ASP A 34 6.01 15.87 -1.76
CA ASP A 34 7.28 15.87 -2.49
C ASP A 34 8.24 14.76 -2.02
N ILE A 35 9.24 14.44 -2.85
CA ILE A 35 10.34 13.52 -2.54
C ILE A 35 11.68 14.23 -2.73
N GLY A 36 12.28 14.65 -1.61
CA GLY A 36 13.60 15.28 -1.56
C GLY A 36 14.76 14.29 -1.71
N GLU A 37 15.98 14.82 -1.63
CA GLU A 37 17.24 14.08 -1.82
C GLU A 37 17.44 12.89 -0.87
N ALA A 38 18.40 12.03 -1.22
CA ALA A 38 18.78 10.89 -0.40
C ALA A 38 19.66 11.30 0.79
N GLU A 39 19.32 10.78 1.96
CA GLU A 39 20.06 10.89 3.22
C GLU A 39 20.38 9.48 3.76
N GLU A 40 20.92 9.38 4.98
CA GLU A 40 21.35 8.11 5.57
C GLU A 40 20.25 7.04 5.63
N LEU A 41 19.02 7.46 5.92
CA LEU A 41 17.89 6.54 6.10
C LEU A 41 17.07 6.31 4.84
N GLY A 42 17.36 6.98 3.72
CA GLY A 42 16.60 6.87 2.47
C GLY A 42 16.39 8.22 1.80
N ARG A 43 15.48 8.29 0.83
CA ARG A 43 15.01 9.59 0.29
C ARG A 43 14.15 10.29 1.32
N VAL A 44 14.09 11.60 1.26
CA VAL A 44 13.18 12.38 2.11
C VAL A 44 11.79 12.36 1.49
N VAL A 45 10.77 12.06 2.28
CA VAL A 45 9.36 12.21 1.88
C VAL A 45 8.68 13.30 2.70
N PHE A 46 7.88 14.11 2.03
CA PHE A 46 7.00 15.09 2.66
C PHE A 46 5.56 14.61 2.52
N PHE A 47 4.93 14.22 3.61
CA PHE A 47 3.50 13.90 3.65
C PHE A 47 2.70 15.14 4.04
N TYR A 48 1.54 15.34 3.41
CA TYR A 48 0.65 16.46 3.75
C TYR A 48 0.19 16.44 5.22
N HIS A 49 -0.07 15.25 5.77
CA HIS A 49 -0.64 15.11 7.12
C HIS A 49 0.41 14.92 8.23
N TRP A 50 1.59 14.39 7.89
CA TRP A 50 2.59 14.01 8.90
C TRP A 50 3.90 14.80 8.79
N GLY A 51 4.08 15.58 7.73
CA GLY A 51 5.31 16.32 7.49
C GLY A 51 6.42 15.42 6.97
N ARG A 52 7.64 15.67 7.46
CA ARG A 52 8.87 15.14 6.86
C ARG A 52 9.33 13.84 7.52
N PHE A 53 9.59 12.82 6.70
CA PHE A 53 10.20 11.55 7.09
C PHE A 53 11.22 11.09 6.04
N HIS A 54 11.83 9.94 6.30
CA HIS A 54 12.55 9.19 5.27
C HIS A 54 11.65 8.10 4.69
N ILE A 55 11.86 7.78 3.42
CA ILE A 55 11.19 6.69 2.73
C ILE A 55 12.21 5.80 2.03
N ARG A 56 11.90 4.51 2.03
CA ARG A 56 12.56 3.53 1.18
C ARG A 56 11.55 2.84 0.28
N ARG A 57 12.05 2.37 -0.85
CA ARG A 57 11.32 1.57 -1.84
C ARG A 57 12.14 0.34 -2.17
N GLU A 58 11.54 -0.82 -2.00
CA GLU A 58 12.08 -2.09 -2.48
C GLU A 58 11.22 -2.65 -3.62
N GLU A 59 11.88 -3.21 -4.62
CA GLU A 59 11.23 -4.08 -5.58
C GLU A 59 11.09 -5.47 -4.97
N ILE A 60 9.87 -6.00 -5.02
CA ILE A 60 9.55 -7.30 -4.46
C ILE A 60 8.87 -8.17 -5.52
N LEU A 61 8.60 -9.43 -5.17
CA LEU A 61 7.76 -10.28 -6.00
C LEU A 61 6.37 -9.65 -6.14
N GLY A 62 5.90 -9.47 -7.38
CA GLY A 62 4.58 -8.93 -7.66
C GLY A 62 4.48 -7.40 -7.70
N GLY A 63 5.51 -6.64 -7.29
CA GLY A 63 5.47 -5.17 -7.34
C GLY A 63 6.52 -4.49 -6.47
N VAL A 64 6.08 -3.61 -5.56
CA VAL A 64 6.94 -2.77 -4.70
C VAL A 64 6.48 -2.75 -3.24
N ARG A 65 7.41 -2.47 -2.34
CA ARG A 65 7.12 -2.09 -0.95
C ARG A 65 7.76 -0.76 -0.65
N PHE A 66 7.01 0.09 0.04
CA PHE A 66 7.52 1.30 0.66
C PHE A 66 7.51 1.14 2.18
N TRP A 67 8.45 1.77 2.86
CA TRP A 67 8.43 1.88 4.31
C TRP A 67 9.13 3.15 4.78
N VAL A 68 8.70 3.61 5.96
CA VAL A 68 9.10 4.89 6.56
C VAL A 68 9.95 4.61 7.81
N PRO A 69 11.29 4.49 7.68
CA PRO A 69 12.18 4.00 8.75
C PRO A 69 12.09 4.74 10.08
N ASP A 70 11.85 6.03 10.02
CA ASP A 70 11.82 6.94 11.16
C ASP A 70 10.39 7.28 11.60
N CYS A 71 9.38 6.61 11.04
CA CYS A 71 8.01 6.69 11.53
C CYS A 71 7.86 5.89 12.84
N PRO A 72 7.42 6.50 13.96
CA PRO A 72 7.21 5.79 15.23
C PRO A 72 6.20 4.64 15.17
N ASN A 73 5.32 4.68 14.15
CA ASN A 73 4.30 3.66 13.90
C ASN A 73 4.78 2.56 12.94
N ALA A 74 6.04 2.64 12.47
CA ALA A 74 6.66 1.73 11.51
C ALA A 74 5.79 1.51 10.26
N LEU A 75 5.27 2.62 9.71
CA LEU A 75 4.41 2.58 8.54
C LEU A 75 5.13 1.98 7.34
N ALA A 76 4.46 1.05 6.69
CA ALA A 76 4.86 0.50 5.41
C ALA A 76 3.62 0.18 4.57
N TRP A 77 3.75 0.24 3.26
CA TRP A 77 2.71 -0.24 2.35
C TRP A 77 3.31 -0.97 1.16
N THR A 78 2.63 -2.02 0.75
CA THR A 78 3.04 -2.93 -0.31
C THR A 78 2.00 -2.89 -1.41
N VAL A 79 2.44 -2.76 -2.66
CA VAL A 79 1.57 -2.82 -3.84
C VAL A 79 2.01 -3.97 -4.72
N THR A 80 1.12 -4.94 -4.94
CA THR A 80 1.41 -6.15 -5.72
C THR A 80 0.29 -6.51 -6.70
N THR A 81 0.62 -7.29 -7.72
CA THR A 81 -0.33 -7.90 -8.66
C THR A 81 0.15 -9.28 -9.08
N GLY A 82 -0.72 -10.06 -9.73
CA GLY A 82 -0.37 -11.38 -10.28
C GLY A 82 -0.19 -12.48 -9.23
N LEU A 83 -0.57 -12.23 -7.97
CA LEU A 83 -0.44 -13.17 -6.86
C LEU A 83 -1.83 -13.52 -6.29
N PRO A 84 -2.04 -14.75 -5.79
CA PRO A 84 -3.25 -15.09 -5.03
C PRO A 84 -3.44 -14.17 -3.80
N PRO A 85 -4.69 -13.94 -3.34
CA PRO A 85 -5.93 -14.55 -3.84
C PRO A 85 -6.56 -13.83 -5.05
N CYS A 86 -6.17 -12.59 -5.36
CA CYS A 86 -6.72 -11.82 -6.50
C CYS A 86 -5.64 -11.52 -7.57
N PRO A 87 -5.15 -12.53 -8.33
CA PRO A 87 -4.06 -12.32 -9.30
C PRO A 87 -4.41 -11.34 -10.43
N GLU A 88 -5.70 -11.11 -10.68
CA GLU A 88 -6.22 -10.21 -11.70
C GLU A 88 -6.39 -8.75 -11.26
N ARG A 89 -6.05 -8.43 -10.00
CA ARG A 89 -6.15 -7.08 -9.43
C ARG A 89 -4.81 -6.60 -8.91
N VAL A 90 -4.75 -5.32 -8.57
CA VAL A 90 -3.67 -4.77 -7.75
C VAL A 90 -4.12 -4.76 -6.29
N VAL A 91 -3.32 -5.38 -5.42
CA VAL A 91 -3.52 -5.38 -3.97
C VAL A 91 -2.60 -4.33 -3.36
N ILE A 92 -3.17 -3.46 -2.53
CA ILE A 92 -2.46 -2.45 -1.76
C ILE A 92 -2.65 -2.80 -0.28
N HIS A 93 -1.56 -3.12 0.40
CA HIS A 93 -1.56 -3.57 1.79
C HIS A 93 -0.71 -2.64 2.65
N GLY A 94 -1.34 -1.94 3.60
CA GLY A 94 -0.64 -1.09 4.58
C GLY A 94 -0.48 -1.78 5.93
N THR A 95 0.63 -1.54 6.61
CA THR A 95 0.93 -2.09 7.93
C THR A 95 1.49 -1.03 8.86
N ILE A 96 1.09 -1.09 10.13
CA ILE A 96 1.67 -0.32 11.24
C ILE A 96 1.92 -1.23 12.45
N ASN A 97 2.97 -0.96 13.22
CA ASN A 97 3.37 -1.78 14.37
C ASN A 97 2.99 -1.13 15.71
N ARG A 98 1.69 -0.82 15.88
CA ARG A 98 1.14 -0.31 17.15
C ARG A 98 -0.22 -0.92 17.44
N THR A 99 -0.48 -1.14 18.73
CA THR A 99 -1.80 -1.56 19.25
C THR A 99 -2.64 -0.36 19.70
N GLU A 100 -1.99 0.75 20.06
CA GLU A 100 -2.61 2.03 20.38
C GLU A 100 -2.12 3.09 19.39
N HIS A 101 -3.07 3.82 18.81
CA HIS A 101 -2.84 4.84 17.81
C HIS A 101 -3.90 5.93 17.96
N ASP A 102 -3.55 7.18 17.63
CA ASP A 102 -4.56 8.21 17.47
C ASP A 102 -5.36 7.98 16.18
N GLN A 103 -6.59 8.48 16.17
CA GLN A 103 -7.53 8.29 15.07
C GLN A 103 -7.09 9.04 13.81
N GLU A 104 -6.47 10.21 13.98
CA GLU A 104 -5.99 11.07 12.88
C GLU A 104 -4.91 10.37 12.04
N PHE A 105 -3.98 9.66 12.69
CA PHE A 105 -2.96 8.87 12.03
C PHE A 105 -3.57 7.73 11.22
N ILE A 106 -4.59 7.06 11.75
CA ILE A 106 -5.29 5.99 11.03
C ILE A 106 -6.01 6.54 9.80
N GLU A 107 -6.71 7.66 9.94
CA GLU A 107 -7.38 8.33 8.82
C GLU A 107 -6.39 8.75 7.74
N ALA A 108 -5.22 9.27 8.14
CA ALA A 108 -4.15 9.61 7.20
C ALA A 108 -3.52 8.36 6.54
N CYS A 109 -3.46 7.21 7.23
CA CYS A 109 -3.06 5.94 6.61
C CYS A 109 -4.07 5.51 5.53
N HIS A 110 -5.36 5.59 5.84
CA HIS A 110 -6.42 5.30 4.87
C HIS A 110 -6.34 6.25 3.67
N ALA A 111 -6.14 7.55 3.89
CA ALA A 111 -5.97 8.53 2.83
C ALA A 111 -4.75 8.21 1.94
N LEU A 112 -3.61 7.85 2.51
CA LEU A 112 -2.41 7.45 1.76
C LEU A 112 -2.68 6.26 0.83
N LEU A 113 -3.32 5.21 1.34
CA LEU A 113 -3.58 3.98 0.59
C LEU A 113 -4.66 4.18 -0.49
N GLU A 114 -5.72 4.93 -0.17
CA GLU A 114 -6.78 5.30 -1.10
C GLU A 114 -6.26 6.20 -2.22
N GLU A 115 -5.41 7.19 -1.92
CA GLU A 115 -4.80 8.02 -2.95
C GLU A 115 -3.83 7.22 -3.82
N THR A 116 -3.06 6.29 -3.24
CA THR A 116 -2.23 5.36 -4.01
C THR A 116 -3.08 4.52 -4.97
N LYS A 117 -4.22 3.98 -4.50
CA LYS A 117 -5.18 3.26 -5.34
C LYS A 117 -5.66 4.13 -6.49
N ARG A 118 -6.16 5.33 -6.20
CA ARG A 118 -6.72 6.25 -7.20
C ARG A 118 -5.68 6.66 -8.24
N GLY A 119 -4.46 6.98 -7.82
CA GLY A 119 -3.40 7.34 -8.76
C GLY A 119 -2.96 6.16 -9.63
N LEU A 120 -2.93 4.94 -9.09
CA LEU A 120 -2.67 3.74 -9.89
C LEU A 120 -3.76 3.52 -10.94
N GLU A 121 -5.03 3.63 -10.56
CA GLU A 121 -6.17 3.50 -11.49
C GLU A 121 -6.09 4.55 -12.60
N ARG A 122 -5.77 5.80 -12.26
CA ARG A 122 -5.55 6.87 -13.25
C ARG A 122 -4.37 6.58 -14.18
N ALA A 123 -3.22 6.21 -13.62
CA ALA A 123 -2.00 5.93 -14.39
C ALA A 123 -2.14 4.73 -15.33
N LEU A 124 -2.99 3.76 -14.98
CA LEU A 124 -3.30 2.58 -15.78
C LEU A 124 -4.50 2.77 -16.71
N GLY A 125 -5.12 3.95 -16.72
CA GLY A 125 -6.22 4.29 -17.62
C GLY A 125 -7.53 3.56 -17.31
N VAL A 126 -7.78 3.22 -16.04
CA VAL A 126 -9.06 2.63 -15.63
C VAL A 126 -10.14 3.71 -15.70
N GLU A 127 -11.19 3.47 -16.46
CA GLU A 127 -12.40 4.31 -16.43
C GLU A 127 -13.07 4.16 -15.07
N VAL A 128 -13.12 5.23 -14.29
CA VAL A 128 -13.83 5.26 -12.99
C VAL A 128 -15.31 5.03 -13.26
N LYS A 129 -15.81 3.83 -12.94
CA LYS A 129 -17.24 3.65 -12.73
C LYS A 129 -17.54 4.10 -11.31
N GLU A 130 -18.43 5.09 -11.16
CA GLU A 130 -19.05 5.41 -9.87
C GLU A 130 -19.90 4.21 -9.42
N ASP A 131 -19.25 3.18 -8.87
CA ASP A 131 -19.97 2.07 -8.27
C ASP A 131 -20.36 2.45 -6.85
N GLY A 132 -21.66 2.61 -6.64
CA GLY A 132 -22.27 2.84 -5.35
C GLY A 132 -21.95 1.70 -4.39
N GLY A 133 -20.93 1.90 -3.56
CA GLY A 133 -20.76 1.30 -2.25
C GLY A 133 -21.08 -0.19 -2.15
N LYS A 134 -20.48 -1.04 -2.99
CA LYS A 134 -20.47 -2.48 -2.76
C LYS A 134 -19.05 -2.93 -2.51
N GLU A 135 -18.75 -3.29 -1.27
CA GLU A 135 -17.52 -3.99 -0.93
C GLU A 135 -17.34 -5.17 -1.91
N PRO A 136 -16.19 -5.27 -2.61
CA PRO A 136 -15.96 -6.41 -3.47
C PRO A 136 -15.97 -7.66 -2.60
N SER A 137 -16.79 -8.64 -2.99
CA SER A 137 -16.89 -9.94 -2.36
C SER A 137 -15.50 -10.50 -2.07
N ASP A 138 -15.27 -10.83 -0.79
CA ASP A 138 -14.08 -11.44 -0.23
C ASP A 138 -13.35 -12.30 -1.28
N CYS A 139 -12.15 -11.87 -1.68
CA CYS A 139 -11.23 -12.70 -2.46
C CYS A 139 -10.78 -13.85 -1.55
N GLY A 140 -11.67 -14.83 -1.37
CA GLY A 140 -11.53 -16.02 -0.55
C GLY A 140 -10.44 -15.94 0.52
N LEU A 141 -10.73 -15.32 1.68
CA LEU A 141 -10.04 -15.67 2.91
C LEU A 141 -10.45 -17.10 3.30
N GLY A 142 -9.96 -18.08 2.55
CA GLY A 142 -9.84 -19.45 3.00
C GLY A 142 -8.84 -19.44 4.15
N VAL A 143 -9.30 -19.15 5.36
CA VAL A 143 -8.61 -19.49 6.60
C VAL A 143 -8.38 -20.99 6.59
N GLY A 144 -7.24 -21.40 6.01
CA GLY A 144 -6.69 -22.73 6.21
C GLY A 144 -6.49 -22.90 7.70
N GLY A 145 -7.37 -23.70 8.31
CA GLY A 145 -7.41 -23.91 9.74
C GLY A 145 -6.01 -24.20 10.28
N ILE A 146 -5.64 -23.49 11.33
CA ILE A 146 -4.53 -23.86 12.19
C ILE A 146 -4.85 -25.26 12.70
N GLY A 147 -4.23 -26.26 12.06
CA GLY A 147 -4.32 -27.65 12.47
C GLY A 147 -3.86 -27.77 13.91
N ASP A 148 -4.76 -28.26 14.74
CA ASP A 148 -4.61 -28.58 16.15
C ASP A 148 -3.39 -29.50 16.37
N LEU A 149 -2.22 -28.91 16.61
CA LEU A 149 -1.00 -29.60 17.03
C LEU A 149 -1.00 -29.82 18.54
N ARG A 150 -2.03 -30.49 19.08
CA ARG A 150 -1.98 -31.06 20.42
C ARG A 150 -2.71 -32.39 20.49
N LYS A 151 -1.97 -33.48 20.26
CA LYS A 151 -2.05 -34.74 21.02
C LYS A 151 -1.03 -35.75 20.50
N LYS A 152 0.18 -35.71 21.06
CA LYS A 152 1.01 -36.90 21.28
C LYS A 152 1.82 -36.70 22.55
N LYS A 153 1.26 -37.17 23.67
CA LYS A 153 1.93 -37.83 24.78
C LYS A 153 0.87 -38.48 25.64
#